data_AF-A0A927PCB4-F1
#
_entry.id   AF-A0A927PCB4-F1
#
_cell.length_a   1.000
_cell.length_b   1.000
_cell.length_c   1.000
_cell.angle_alpha   90.00
_cell.angle_beta   90.00
_cell.angle_gamma   90.00
#
_symmetry.space_group_name_H-M   'P 1'
#
loop_
_entity.id
_entity.type
_entity.pdbx_description
1 polymer ?
#
loop_
_entity_poly.entity_id
_entity_poly.type
_entity_poly.pdbx_seq_one_letter_code
_entity_poly.pdbx_strand_id
1 'polypeptide(L)'
;MTMPVAVVGTAHIHAISPLAMEVGSMDNQQFDRELKYQVSINIVRQMLEKGIISTDYFERWRQRLIEKYDPPIGRMKSPLWGAFYDFAILDPAYTMTMPMKQVISGAFDSLSHCMETYMGSPRTVNLTDEINEATQRNIIRNIRETLKNPSDIQARSELVWAAAMAENGMLKIGKVTDFQCHMLEHQLGAYTDCNHGQGLAALHLALYRHMLPEAEAQFARMAVEVWGIDPTGKTREALANAFIDALSAFIREIGLPATLGEMGITADTDLRSIADTTILTGGCCKRFTHDELYEVLKESL
;
A
#
# COMPACT_ATOMS: atom_id res chain seq x y z
N MET A 1 -17.98 3.78 -32.44
CA MET A 1 -17.26 4.45 -31.33
C MET A 1 -16.27 3.44 -30.80
N THR A 2 -14.98 3.61 -31.10
CA THR A 2 -13.91 2.72 -30.62
C THR A 2 -13.56 3.14 -29.21
N MET A 3 -13.86 2.30 -28.22
CA MET A 3 -13.39 2.52 -26.84
C MET A 3 -11.86 2.33 -26.82
N PRO A 4 -11.10 3.23 -26.16
CA PRO A 4 -9.67 3.04 -26.00
C PRO A 4 -9.44 1.81 -25.11
N VAL A 5 -8.74 0.81 -25.64
CA VAL A 5 -8.30 -0.37 -24.89
C VAL A 5 -6.80 -0.21 -24.64
N ALA A 6 -6.42 -0.13 -23.37
CA ALA A 6 -5.02 -0.17 -22.97
C ALA A 6 -4.63 -1.63 -22.70
N VAL A 7 -3.74 -2.20 -23.53
CA VAL A 7 -3.07 -3.47 -23.23
C VAL A 7 -1.77 -3.11 -22.55
N VAL A 8 -1.69 -3.42 -21.27
CA VAL A 8 -0.64 -2.90 -20.42
C VAL A 8 -0.22 -3.94 -19.42
N GLY A 9 1.08 -4.19 -19.36
CA GLY A 9 1.70 -4.31 -18.06
C GLY A 9 1.56 -2.93 -17.41
N THR A 10 0.54 -2.75 -16.59
CA THR A 10 0.30 -1.66 -15.64
C THR A 10 0.83 -0.21 -15.88
N ALA A 11 1.27 0.29 -17.04
CA ALA A 11 1.83 1.66 -17.09
C ALA A 11 1.49 2.54 -18.31
N HIS A 12 0.46 2.20 -19.08
CA HIS A 12 -0.08 3.05 -20.16
C HIS A 12 -1.56 3.35 -19.96
N ILE A 13 -1.90 4.02 -18.85
CA ILE A 13 -3.29 4.49 -18.68
C ILE A 13 -3.43 6.01 -18.50
N HIS A 14 -2.34 6.78 -18.47
CA HIS A 14 -2.44 8.24 -18.27
C HIS A 14 -2.36 9.11 -19.55
N ALA A 15 -2.34 8.53 -20.76
CA ALA A 15 -2.22 9.32 -21.98
C ALA A 15 -3.55 9.69 -22.67
N ILE A 16 -4.73 9.28 -22.17
CA ILE A 16 -6.00 9.36 -22.93
C ILE A 16 -7.05 10.32 -22.31
N SER A 17 -6.81 10.99 -21.18
CA SER A 17 -7.82 11.91 -20.61
C SER A 17 -7.27 13.27 -20.16
N PRO A 18 -7.03 14.23 -21.08
CA PRO A 18 -6.97 15.65 -20.70
C PRO A 18 -8.11 16.50 -21.29
N LEU A 19 -9.10 15.93 -21.97
CA LEU A 19 -10.07 16.72 -22.74
C LEU A 19 -11.35 17.13 -21.99
N ALA A 20 -11.50 16.80 -20.71
CA ALA A 20 -12.76 17.07 -20.01
C ALA A 20 -12.62 17.28 -18.49
N MET A 21 -12.02 18.39 -18.03
CA MET A 21 -12.32 18.90 -16.68
C MET A 21 -12.24 20.44 -16.65
N GLU A 22 -13.40 21.08 -16.69
CA GLU A 22 -13.63 22.45 -16.21
C GLU A 22 -14.22 22.35 -14.78
N VAL A 23 -13.76 23.24 -13.89
CA VAL A 23 -13.95 23.19 -12.43
C VAL A 23 -15.35 23.65 -12.00
N GLY A 24 -15.95 22.96 -11.03
CA GLY A 24 -17.10 23.46 -10.26
C GLY A 24 -17.11 22.88 -8.84
N SER A 25 -17.18 23.75 -7.82
CA SER A 25 -17.19 23.45 -6.38
C SER A 25 -18.43 22.67 -5.93
N MET A 26 -18.33 21.77 -4.94
CA MET A 26 -19.49 21.00 -4.46
C MET A 26 -19.54 20.78 -2.93
N ASP A 27 -20.75 20.56 -2.39
CA ASP A 27 -21.09 20.55 -0.95
C ASP A 27 -21.27 19.15 -0.32
N ASN A 28 -21.35 19.15 1.02
CA ASN A 28 -21.48 18.04 1.97
C ASN A 28 -22.49 16.93 1.65
N GLN A 29 -23.55 17.14 0.85
CA GLN A 29 -24.43 16.02 0.44
C GLN A 29 -23.80 15.07 -0.60
N GLN A 30 -22.69 15.47 -1.22
CA GLN A 30 -21.97 14.64 -2.18
C GLN A 30 -20.97 13.68 -1.52
N PHE A 31 -20.52 14.01 -0.31
CA PHE A 31 -19.60 13.21 0.50
C PHE A 31 -20.16 11.81 0.80
N ASP A 32 -21.48 11.68 0.99
CA ASP A 32 -22.14 10.39 1.25
C ASP A 32 -22.32 9.52 -0.02
N ARG A 33 -22.23 10.11 -1.22
CA ARG A 33 -22.12 9.31 -2.45
C ARG A 33 -20.69 8.82 -2.65
N GLU A 34 -19.67 9.55 -2.19
CA GLU A 34 -18.24 9.32 -2.44
C GLU A 34 -17.66 8.01 -1.87
N LEU A 35 -18.30 7.36 -0.88
CA LEU A 35 -17.82 6.09 -0.32
C LEU A 35 -17.84 4.92 -1.34
N LYS A 36 -18.65 5.01 -2.40
CA LYS A 36 -18.68 4.01 -3.49
C LYS A 36 -17.55 4.19 -4.52
N TYR A 37 -16.78 5.28 -4.45
CA TYR A 37 -15.93 5.74 -5.55
C TYR A 37 -14.41 5.71 -5.24
N GLN A 38 -14.02 5.12 -4.10
CA GLN A 38 -12.62 4.94 -3.65
C GLN A 38 -11.85 3.83 -4.40
N VAL A 39 -12.52 3.13 -5.32
CA VAL A 39 -12.13 1.82 -5.86
C VAL A 39 -11.10 1.90 -7.01
N SER A 40 -11.14 2.96 -7.82
CA SER A 40 -10.50 2.92 -9.14
C SER A 40 -9.16 3.66 -9.23
N ILE A 41 -8.83 4.51 -8.26
CA ILE A 41 -7.64 5.40 -8.28
C ILE A 41 -6.38 4.69 -7.78
N ASN A 42 -6.49 3.78 -6.81
CA ASN A 42 -5.33 3.11 -6.21
C ASN A 42 -4.66 2.12 -7.17
N ILE A 43 -5.46 1.44 -8.00
CA ILE A 43 -4.95 0.48 -8.99
C ILE A 43 -3.97 1.19 -9.94
N VAL A 44 -4.32 2.35 -10.50
CA VAL A 44 -3.53 3.07 -11.52
C VAL A 44 -2.26 3.71 -10.98
N ARG A 45 -2.32 4.22 -9.74
CA ARG A 45 -1.20 4.91 -9.09
C ARG A 45 -0.07 3.94 -8.75
N GLN A 46 -0.41 2.80 -8.16
CA GLN A 46 0.58 1.73 -7.90
C GLN A 46 1.12 1.15 -9.20
N MET A 47 0.28 1.03 -10.22
CA MET A 47 0.63 0.56 -11.56
C MET A 47 1.79 1.38 -12.20
N LEU A 48 1.85 2.70 -11.95
CA LEU A 48 2.97 3.58 -12.31
C LEU A 48 4.23 3.37 -11.45
N GLU A 49 4.06 3.15 -10.15
CA GLU A 49 5.16 2.97 -9.17
C GLU A 49 5.78 1.55 -9.24
N LYS A 50 5.11 0.63 -9.93
CA LYS A 50 5.46 -0.79 -10.08
C LYS A 50 6.50 -1.08 -11.18
N GLY A 51 7.06 -0.08 -11.86
CA GLY A 51 8.21 -0.25 -12.78
C GLY A 51 7.93 -1.15 -14.00
N ILE A 52 6.69 -1.11 -14.53
CA ILE A 52 6.24 -2.01 -15.59
C ILE A 52 6.35 -1.36 -17.00
N ILE A 53 7.02 -0.20 -17.15
CA ILE A 53 7.32 0.46 -18.45
C ILE A 53 8.69 1.17 -18.48
N SER A 54 9.26 1.31 -19.69
CA SER A 54 10.40 2.16 -20.04
C SER A 54 10.24 3.63 -19.58
N THR A 55 11.21 4.09 -18.81
CA THR A 55 11.37 5.40 -18.15
C THR A 55 11.35 6.64 -19.05
N ASP A 56 11.54 6.49 -20.36
CA ASP A 56 11.90 7.63 -21.22
C ASP A 56 10.77 8.63 -21.50
N TYR A 57 9.50 8.21 -21.53
CA TYR A 57 8.40 9.13 -21.87
C TYR A 57 7.80 9.82 -20.64
N PHE A 58 7.72 9.12 -19.52
CA PHE A 58 7.26 9.68 -18.24
C PHE A 58 8.24 10.72 -17.71
N GLU A 59 9.56 10.46 -17.75
CA GLU A 59 10.55 11.47 -17.34
C GLU A 59 10.55 12.70 -18.25
N ARG A 60 10.36 12.55 -19.56
CA ARG A 60 10.23 13.68 -20.49
C ARG A 60 8.93 14.48 -20.33
N TRP A 61 7.88 13.88 -19.77
CA TRP A 61 6.62 14.56 -19.46
C TRP A 61 6.66 15.22 -18.08
N ARG A 62 7.23 14.52 -17.09
CA ARG A 62 7.53 15.04 -15.75
C ARG A 62 8.46 16.24 -15.81
N GLN A 63 9.56 16.18 -16.58
CA GLN A 63 10.44 17.33 -16.83
C GLN A 63 9.67 18.50 -17.45
N ARG A 64 8.79 18.24 -18.43
CA ARG A 64 7.95 19.29 -19.03
C ARG A 64 6.93 19.90 -18.08
N LEU A 65 6.46 19.18 -17.07
CA LEU A 65 5.58 19.72 -16.02
C LEU A 65 6.36 20.50 -14.96
N ILE A 66 7.53 19.98 -14.54
CA ILE A 66 8.47 20.67 -13.64
C ILE A 66 8.90 22.00 -14.26
N GLU A 67 9.33 22.00 -15.53
CA GLU A 67 9.74 23.21 -16.25
C GLU A 67 8.60 24.23 -16.44
N LYS A 68 7.34 23.77 -16.41
CA LYS A 68 6.17 24.62 -16.70
C LYS A 68 5.44 25.12 -15.45
N TYR A 69 5.57 24.45 -14.31
CA TYR A 69 4.72 24.67 -13.12
C TYR A 69 5.43 24.67 -11.77
N ASP A 70 6.77 24.77 -11.70
CA ASP A 70 7.51 24.75 -10.42
C ASP A 70 7.84 26.16 -9.87
N PRO A 71 6.99 26.80 -9.05
CA PRO A 71 7.47 27.61 -7.94
C PRO A 71 7.98 26.65 -6.85
N PRO A 72 8.85 27.09 -5.90
CA PRO A 72 9.59 26.21 -4.99
C PRO A 72 8.67 25.51 -3.96
N ILE A 73 7.95 24.50 -4.40
CA ILE A 73 7.10 23.63 -3.58
C ILE A 73 7.84 22.29 -3.59
N GLY A 74 8.29 21.85 -2.41
CA GLY A 74 9.17 20.69 -2.24
C GLY A 74 8.64 19.39 -2.85
N ARG A 75 9.50 18.36 -2.88
CA ARG A 75 9.18 17.02 -3.42
C ARG A 75 7.97 16.44 -2.67
N MET A 76 6.80 16.45 -3.30
CA MET A 76 5.55 15.99 -2.71
C MET A 76 4.82 15.03 -3.66
N LYS A 77 4.36 13.90 -3.11
CA LYS A 77 3.54 12.91 -3.81
C LYS A 77 2.11 12.93 -3.26
N SER A 78 1.15 13.35 -4.08
CA SER A 78 -0.24 13.60 -3.68
C SER A 78 -1.25 12.80 -4.52
N PRO A 79 -2.45 12.47 -3.98
CA PRO A 79 -3.48 11.76 -4.72
C PRO A 79 -4.10 12.63 -5.82
N LEU A 80 -4.46 12.00 -6.94
CA LEU A 80 -5.32 12.57 -7.98
C LEU A 80 -6.66 11.83 -7.99
N TRP A 81 -7.76 12.56 -7.93
CA TRP A 81 -9.12 12.02 -7.93
C TRP A 81 -9.74 12.08 -9.33
N GLY A 82 -10.49 11.05 -9.74
CA GLY A 82 -11.34 11.10 -10.94
C GLY A 82 -11.00 10.18 -12.13
N ALA A 83 -10.03 9.25 -12.00
CA ALA A 83 -9.74 8.27 -13.05
C ALA A 83 -10.49 6.95 -12.80
N PHE A 84 -11.51 6.66 -13.60
CA PHE A 84 -12.33 5.44 -13.51
C PHE A 84 -12.24 4.61 -14.80
N TYR A 85 -12.46 3.30 -14.68
CA TYR A 85 -12.50 2.37 -15.81
C TYR A 85 -13.84 1.63 -15.85
N ASP A 86 -14.34 1.39 -17.06
CA ASP A 86 -15.55 0.58 -17.27
C ASP A 86 -15.30 -0.91 -17.00
N PHE A 87 -14.09 -1.40 -17.28
CA PHE A 87 -13.67 -2.78 -17.02
C PHE A 87 -12.15 -2.88 -16.85
N ALA A 88 -11.70 -3.96 -16.21
CA ALA A 88 -10.30 -4.33 -16.11
C ALA A 88 -10.14 -5.83 -16.42
N ILE A 89 -9.12 -6.19 -17.21
CA ILE A 89 -8.77 -7.58 -17.50
C ILE A 89 -7.48 -7.90 -16.74
N LEU A 90 -7.56 -8.92 -15.89
CA LEU A 90 -6.44 -9.39 -15.10
C LEU A 90 -6.00 -10.75 -15.65
N ASP A 91 -4.91 -10.76 -16.42
CA ASP A 91 -4.32 -12.00 -16.93
C ASP A 91 -2.98 -12.27 -16.21
N PRO A 92 -2.94 -13.30 -15.34
CA PRO A 92 -1.74 -13.67 -14.57
C PRO A 92 -0.54 -14.03 -15.44
N ALA A 93 -0.72 -14.41 -16.70
CA ALA A 93 0.37 -14.73 -17.62
C ALA A 93 1.34 -13.54 -17.79
N TYR A 94 0.85 -12.30 -17.73
CA TYR A 94 1.70 -11.11 -17.81
C TYR A 94 2.59 -10.91 -16.58
N THR A 95 2.31 -11.59 -15.46
CA THR A 95 3.16 -11.52 -14.26
C THR A 95 4.31 -12.53 -14.29
N MET A 96 4.27 -13.51 -15.19
CA MET A 96 5.22 -14.63 -15.21
C MET A 96 6.63 -14.24 -15.63
N THR A 97 6.79 -13.12 -16.35
CA THR A 97 8.09 -12.60 -16.81
C THR A 97 8.67 -11.53 -15.88
N MET A 98 7.95 -11.16 -14.82
CA MET A 98 8.42 -10.12 -13.90
C MET A 98 9.56 -10.61 -13.02
N PRO A 99 10.56 -9.76 -12.70
CA PRO A 99 11.57 -10.09 -11.70
C PRO A 99 10.91 -10.44 -10.36
N MET A 100 11.35 -11.54 -9.74
CA MET A 100 10.77 -12.04 -8.49
C MET A 100 10.75 -10.99 -7.37
N LYS A 101 11.78 -10.16 -7.27
CA LYS A 101 11.82 -9.08 -6.26
C LYS A 101 10.64 -8.11 -6.41
N GLN A 102 10.25 -7.79 -7.64
CA GLN A 102 9.12 -6.90 -7.93
C GLN A 102 7.77 -7.57 -7.63
N VAL A 103 7.69 -8.87 -7.89
CA VAL A 103 6.51 -9.68 -7.57
C VAL A 103 6.26 -9.69 -6.08
N ILE A 104 7.27 -10.02 -5.29
CA ILE A 104 7.14 -10.14 -3.84
C ILE A 104 6.87 -8.78 -3.22
N SER A 105 7.52 -7.73 -3.72
CA SER A 105 7.22 -6.35 -3.35
C SER A 105 5.74 -6.00 -3.58
N GLY A 106 5.20 -6.26 -4.77
CA GLY A 106 3.78 -5.97 -5.07
C GLY A 106 2.79 -6.85 -4.30
N ALA A 107 3.16 -8.09 -3.97
CA ALA A 107 2.34 -8.95 -3.14
C ALA A 107 2.33 -8.49 -1.68
N PHE A 108 3.47 -8.03 -1.15
CA PHE A 108 3.55 -7.44 0.19
C PHE A 108 2.81 -6.11 0.28
N ASP A 109 2.87 -5.28 -0.75
CA ASP A 109 2.04 -4.08 -0.90
C ASP A 109 0.54 -4.42 -0.79
N SER A 110 0.09 -5.48 -1.46
CA SER A 110 -1.30 -5.96 -1.31
C SER A 110 -1.64 -6.41 0.11
N LEU A 111 -0.69 -7.06 0.81
CA LEU A 111 -0.85 -7.42 2.22
C LEU A 111 -0.91 -6.17 3.12
N SER A 112 -0.05 -5.19 2.85
CA SER A 112 0.00 -3.87 3.52
C SER A 112 -1.34 -3.15 3.42
N HIS A 113 -1.93 -3.09 2.21
CA HIS A 113 -3.27 -2.56 1.98
C HIS A 113 -4.35 -3.24 2.82
N CYS A 114 -4.29 -4.58 2.91
CA CYS A 114 -5.21 -5.35 3.74
C CYS A 114 -5.04 -5.00 5.23
N MET A 115 -3.81 -4.98 5.73
CA MET A 115 -3.51 -4.65 7.13
C MET A 115 -3.95 -3.23 7.50
N GLU A 116 -3.64 -2.22 6.69
CA GLU A 116 -4.03 -0.83 6.96
C GLU A 116 -5.54 -0.59 6.82
N THR A 117 -6.21 -1.33 5.92
CA THR A 117 -7.68 -1.31 5.87
C THR A 117 -8.29 -1.93 7.14
N TYR A 118 -7.68 -3.00 7.66
CA TYR A 118 -8.12 -3.69 8.87
C TYR A 118 -8.00 -2.79 10.13
N MET A 119 -6.93 -1.99 10.21
CA MET A 119 -6.67 -1.06 11.32
C MET A 119 -7.65 0.12 11.40
N GLY A 120 -8.36 0.40 10.30
CA GLY A 120 -9.37 1.44 10.19
C GLY A 120 -10.56 1.28 11.15
N SER A 121 -11.34 2.36 11.30
CA SER A 121 -12.57 2.39 12.11
C SER A 121 -13.82 2.06 11.28
N PRO A 122 -14.91 1.52 11.85
CA PRO A 122 -15.01 0.99 13.21
C PRO A 122 -14.12 -0.24 13.40
N ARG A 123 -13.59 -0.41 14.62
CA ARG A 123 -12.62 -1.47 14.98
C ARG A 123 -13.29 -2.70 15.57
N THR A 124 -14.61 -2.67 15.67
CA THR A 124 -15.43 -3.84 15.92
C THR A 124 -15.44 -4.71 14.68
N VAL A 125 -15.17 -5.99 14.86
CA VAL A 125 -15.15 -6.99 13.79
C VAL A 125 -16.47 -6.98 13.02
N ASN A 126 -16.38 -7.00 11.70
CA ASN A 126 -17.51 -7.10 10.80
C ASN A 126 -17.21 -8.08 9.64
N LEU A 127 -18.19 -8.28 8.75
CA LEU A 127 -18.03 -9.16 7.59
C LEU A 127 -16.81 -8.78 6.72
N THR A 128 -16.61 -7.48 6.51
CA THR A 128 -15.49 -6.97 5.71
C THR A 128 -14.14 -7.34 6.34
N ASP A 129 -14.04 -7.34 7.67
CA ASP A 129 -12.84 -7.76 8.41
C ASP A 129 -12.56 -9.26 8.27
N GLU A 130 -13.59 -10.12 8.29
CA GLU A 130 -13.41 -11.56 8.08
C GLU A 130 -12.99 -11.89 6.63
N ILE A 131 -13.54 -11.17 5.64
CA ILE A 131 -13.08 -11.26 4.24
C ILE A 131 -11.64 -10.76 4.11
N ASN A 132 -11.29 -9.69 4.82
CA ASN A 132 -9.92 -9.16 4.86
C ASN A 132 -8.95 -10.18 5.48
N GLU A 133 -9.28 -10.78 6.62
CA GLU A 133 -8.48 -11.83 7.27
C GLU A 133 -8.25 -13.02 6.32
N ALA A 134 -9.29 -13.45 5.60
CA ALA A 134 -9.15 -14.49 4.58
C ALA A 134 -8.22 -14.03 3.44
N THR A 135 -8.34 -12.79 2.98
CA THR A 135 -7.49 -12.22 1.92
C THR A 135 -6.02 -12.20 2.36
N GLN A 136 -5.72 -11.73 3.57
CA GLN A 136 -4.36 -11.72 4.13
C GLN A 136 -3.76 -13.13 4.19
N ARG A 137 -4.50 -14.11 4.71
CA ARG A 137 -4.06 -15.52 4.75
C ARG A 137 -3.75 -16.05 3.34
N ASN A 138 -4.58 -15.71 2.35
CA ASN A 138 -4.35 -16.11 0.96
C ASN A 138 -3.11 -15.44 0.36
N ILE A 139 -2.88 -14.15 0.62
CA ILE A 139 -1.66 -13.46 0.16
C ILE A 139 -0.42 -14.11 0.76
N ILE A 140 -0.39 -14.31 2.08
CA ILE A 140 0.75 -14.93 2.78
C ILE A 140 1.05 -16.33 2.22
N ARG A 141 0.02 -17.17 2.05
CA ARG A 141 0.17 -18.52 1.49
C ARG A 141 0.71 -18.48 0.06
N ASN A 142 0.12 -17.66 -0.81
CA ASN A 142 0.50 -17.65 -2.23
C ASN A 142 1.84 -16.94 -2.48
N ILE A 143 2.29 -16.03 -1.60
CA ILE A 143 3.67 -15.54 -1.62
C ILE A 143 4.64 -16.72 -1.42
N ARG A 144 4.40 -17.56 -0.41
CA ARG A 144 5.24 -18.74 -0.13
C ARG A 144 5.25 -19.73 -1.29
N GLU A 145 4.08 -20.03 -1.87
CA GLU A 145 4.01 -20.92 -3.04
C GLU A 145 4.72 -20.33 -4.26
N THR A 146 4.59 -19.01 -4.49
CA THR A 146 5.28 -18.32 -5.59
C THR A 146 6.80 -18.32 -5.41
N LEU A 147 7.31 -18.20 -4.18
CA LEU A 147 8.74 -18.31 -3.89
C LEU A 147 9.26 -19.73 -4.10
N LYS A 148 8.48 -20.75 -3.69
CA LYS A 148 8.81 -22.16 -3.85
C LYS A 148 8.81 -22.58 -5.33
N ASN A 149 7.86 -22.09 -6.11
CA ASN A 149 7.77 -22.33 -7.54
C ASN A 149 7.37 -21.04 -8.29
N PRO A 150 8.35 -20.27 -8.79
CA PRO A 150 8.09 -19.04 -9.54
C PRO A 150 7.22 -19.21 -10.79
N SER A 151 7.19 -20.42 -11.34
CA SER A 151 6.41 -20.79 -12.53
C SER A 151 4.98 -21.27 -12.23
N ASP A 152 4.58 -21.30 -10.96
CA ASP A 152 3.23 -21.69 -10.55
C ASP A 152 2.20 -20.62 -10.94
N ILE A 153 1.55 -20.82 -12.07
CA ILE A 153 0.52 -19.92 -12.57
C ILE A 153 -0.69 -19.82 -11.63
N GLN A 154 -0.98 -20.85 -10.82
CA GLN A 154 -2.13 -20.81 -9.90
C GLN A 154 -1.82 -19.91 -8.70
N ALA A 155 -0.65 -20.06 -8.08
CA ALA A 155 -0.22 -19.16 -7.01
C ALA A 155 -0.17 -17.70 -7.49
N ARG A 156 0.28 -17.48 -8.73
CA ARG A 156 0.28 -16.18 -9.40
C ARG A 156 -1.11 -15.61 -9.62
N SER A 157 -2.03 -16.44 -10.07
CA SER A 157 -3.43 -16.08 -10.29
C SER A 157 -4.10 -15.65 -8.99
N GLU A 158 -3.86 -16.38 -7.91
CA GLU A 158 -4.36 -16.05 -6.58
C GLU A 158 -3.79 -14.74 -6.05
N LEU A 159 -2.50 -14.45 -6.26
CA LEU A 159 -1.91 -13.16 -5.89
C LEU A 159 -2.51 -11.99 -6.69
N VAL A 160 -2.73 -12.17 -8.00
CA VAL A 160 -3.39 -11.15 -8.84
C VAL A 160 -4.82 -10.89 -8.36
N TRP A 161 -5.57 -11.96 -8.05
CA TRP A 161 -6.91 -11.83 -7.51
C TRP A 161 -6.93 -11.15 -6.14
N ALA A 162 -6.05 -11.56 -5.23
CA ALA A 162 -5.96 -10.96 -3.89
C ALA A 162 -5.57 -9.47 -3.94
N ALA A 163 -4.68 -9.08 -4.86
CA ALA A 163 -4.36 -7.67 -5.09
C ALA A 163 -5.59 -6.87 -5.56
N ALA A 164 -6.40 -7.45 -6.45
CA ALA A 164 -7.67 -6.83 -6.87
C ALA A 164 -8.65 -6.71 -5.69
N MET A 165 -8.73 -7.72 -4.83
CA MET A 165 -9.59 -7.70 -3.63
C MET A 165 -9.16 -6.62 -2.62
N ALA A 166 -7.85 -6.48 -2.40
CA ALA A 166 -7.29 -5.47 -1.50
C ALA A 166 -7.66 -4.04 -1.92
N GLU A 167 -7.86 -3.83 -3.23
CA GLU A 167 -7.94 -2.48 -3.81
C GLU A 167 -9.25 -2.14 -4.50
N ASN A 168 -10.09 -3.13 -4.82
CA ASN A 168 -11.39 -2.91 -5.43
C ASN A 168 -12.42 -2.27 -4.46
N GLY A 169 -11.97 -1.89 -3.26
CA GLY A 169 -12.72 -1.24 -2.19
C GLY A 169 -13.71 -2.14 -1.46
N MET A 170 -13.85 -3.42 -1.81
CA MET A 170 -14.68 -4.34 -1.04
C MET A 170 -14.23 -4.43 0.41
N LEU A 171 -12.91 -4.47 0.66
CA LEU A 171 -12.36 -4.47 2.03
C LEU A 171 -12.55 -3.12 2.75
N LYS A 172 -12.92 -2.06 2.04
CA LYS A 172 -13.12 -0.70 2.57
C LYS A 172 -14.58 -0.43 2.90
N ILE A 173 -15.51 -1.32 2.53
CA ILE A 173 -16.95 -1.14 2.76
C ILE A 173 -17.23 -1.06 4.25
N GLY A 174 -17.81 0.07 4.67
CA GLY A 174 -18.16 0.34 6.06
C GLY A 174 -16.98 0.77 6.93
N LYS A 175 -15.80 1.07 6.34
CA LYS A 175 -14.60 1.47 7.09
C LYS A 175 -14.07 2.84 6.66
N VAL A 176 -13.61 3.61 7.64
CA VAL A 176 -12.64 4.71 7.49
C VAL A 176 -11.26 4.11 7.70
N THR A 177 -10.46 4.04 6.64
CA THR A 177 -9.19 3.30 6.61
C THR A 177 -8.02 4.08 7.24
N ASP A 178 -7.00 3.35 7.71
CA ASP A 178 -5.79 3.91 8.33
C ASP A 178 -4.88 4.62 7.30
N PHE A 179 -4.12 3.85 6.53
CA PHE A 179 -3.19 4.30 5.50
C PHE A 179 -1.98 5.15 5.95
N GLN A 180 -1.67 5.25 7.26
CA GLN A 180 -0.56 6.08 7.73
C GLN A 180 0.81 5.59 7.23
N CYS A 181 1.03 4.27 7.16
CA CYS A 181 2.30 3.72 6.68
C CYS A 181 2.49 4.01 5.19
N HIS A 182 1.44 3.88 4.37
CA HIS A 182 1.51 4.29 2.96
C HIS A 182 1.78 5.79 2.80
N MET A 183 1.19 6.64 3.64
CA MET A 183 1.46 8.08 3.52
C MET A 183 2.92 8.40 3.83
N LEU A 184 3.52 7.73 4.82
CA LEU A 184 4.93 7.86 5.15
C LEU A 184 5.82 7.32 4.04
N GLU A 185 5.50 6.13 3.52
CA GLU A 185 6.23 5.53 2.40
C GLU A 185 6.17 6.43 1.17
N HIS A 186 5.01 7.01 0.84
CA HIS A 186 4.89 7.86 -0.35
C HIS A 186 5.86 9.03 -0.33
N GLN A 187 6.07 9.62 0.86
CA GLN A 187 7.08 10.68 1.01
C GLN A 187 8.49 10.08 0.98
N LEU A 188 8.75 8.95 1.64
CA LEU A 188 10.04 8.27 1.52
C LEU A 188 10.44 8.03 0.06
N GLY A 189 9.53 7.49 -0.76
CA GLY A 189 9.72 7.29 -2.19
C GLY A 189 9.90 8.60 -2.97
N ALA A 190 9.21 9.68 -2.60
CA ALA A 190 9.40 10.98 -3.23
C ALA A 190 10.81 11.57 -3.04
N TYR A 191 11.47 11.23 -1.93
CA TYR A 191 12.81 11.72 -1.60
C TYR A 191 13.93 10.77 -2.04
N THR A 192 13.66 9.45 -2.08
CA THR A 192 14.69 8.41 -2.27
C THR A 192 14.53 7.59 -3.55
N ASP A 193 13.39 7.66 -4.24
CA ASP A 193 13.04 6.79 -5.36
C ASP A 193 13.06 5.29 -4.99
N CYS A 194 12.80 4.98 -3.72
CA CYS A 194 12.79 3.62 -3.23
C CYS A 194 11.62 2.79 -3.79
N ASN A 195 11.78 1.47 -3.80
CA ASN A 195 10.74 0.56 -4.23
C ASN A 195 9.59 0.49 -3.20
N HIS A 196 8.35 0.70 -3.66
CA HIS A 196 7.17 0.88 -2.81
C HIS A 196 6.95 -0.22 -1.75
N GLY A 197 6.75 -1.47 -2.19
CA GLY A 197 6.50 -2.58 -1.27
C GLY A 197 7.68 -2.92 -0.36
N GLN A 198 8.91 -2.61 -0.78
CA GLN A 198 10.10 -2.73 0.08
C GLN A 198 10.12 -1.64 1.16
N GLY A 199 9.79 -0.39 0.79
CA GLY A 199 9.65 0.71 1.73
C GLY A 199 8.57 0.42 2.78
N LEU A 200 7.41 -0.07 2.35
CA LEU A 200 6.33 -0.51 3.25
C LEU A 200 6.82 -1.59 4.23
N ALA A 201 7.54 -2.60 3.74
CA ALA A 201 8.06 -3.67 4.59
C ALA A 201 9.00 -3.15 5.68
N ALA A 202 9.91 -2.23 5.33
CA ALA A 202 10.83 -1.63 6.27
C ALA A 202 10.13 -0.72 7.31
N LEU A 203 9.09 0.02 6.90
CA LEU A 203 8.40 0.99 7.76
C LEU A 203 7.38 0.37 8.70
N HIS A 204 6.67 -0.68 8.27
CA HIS A 204 5.57 -1.29 9.04
C HIS A 204 6.00 -1.71 10.45
N LEU A 205 7.20 -2.26 10.61
CA LEU A 205 7.66 -2.77 11.90
C LEU A 205 7.83 -1.67 12.95
N ALA A 206 8.50 -0.56 12.59
CA ALA A 206 8.67 0.56 13.50
C ALA A 206 7.32 1.26 13.75
N LEU A 207 6.55 1.53 12.70
CA LEU A 207 5.25 2.19 12.83
C LEU A 207 4.28 1.38 13.71
N TYR A 208 4.23 0.06 13.55
CA TYR A 208 3.33 -0.79 14.35
C TYR A 208 3.76 -0.88 15.81
N ARG A 209 5.06 -0.79 16.13
CA ARG A 209 5.50 -0.68 17.53
C ARG A 209 5.01 0.61 18.19
N HIS A 210 5.06 1.73 17.46
CA HIS A 210 4.54 3.01 17.94
C HIS A 210 3.01 3.00 18.07
N MET A 211 2.32 2.21 17.25
CA MET A 211 0.87 2.08 17.21
C MET A 211 0.31 1.03 18.19
N LEU A 212 1.17 0.17 18.75
CA LEU A 212 0.81 -0.97 19.61
C LEU A 212 -0.15 -0.59 20.77
N PRO A 213 0.05 0.52 21.51
CA PRO A 213 -0.84 0.87 22.62
C PRO A 213 -2.30 1.08 22.19
N GLU A 214 -2.53 1.63 21.00
CA GLU A 214 -3.86 1.89 20.45
C GLU A 214 -4.41 0.74 19.58
N ALA A 215 -3.52 -0.12 19.06
CA ALA A 215 -3.83 -1.22 18.14
C ALA A 215 -3.93 -2.61 18.80
N GLU A 216 -3.65 -2.72 20.11
CA GLU A 216 -3.46 -3.99 20.84
C GLU A 216 -4.53 -5.05 20.50
N ALA A 217 -5.81 -4.67 20.46
CA ALA A 217 -6.91 -5.60 20.19
C ALA A 217 -6.90 -6.14 18.75
N GLN A 218 -6.60 -5.29 17.76
CA GLN A 218 -6.60 -5.68 16.35
C GLN A 218 -5.35 -6.51 16.02
N PHE A 219 -4.20 -6.15 16.57
CA PHE A 219 -2.97 -6.94 16.43
C PHE A 219 -3.10 -8.31 17.08
N ALA A 220 -3.66 -8.39 18.29
CA ALA A 220 -3.91 -9.68 18.93
C ALA A 220 -4.88 -10.55 18.12
N ARG A 221 -5.88 -9.95 17.46
CA ARG A 221 -6.78 -10.70 16.58
C ARG A 221 -6.07 -11.16 15.31
N MET A 222 -5.29 -10.31 14.64
CA MET A 222 -4.51 -10.72 13.47
C MET A 222 -3.52 -11.84 13.84
N ALA A 223 -2.89 -11.78 15.02
CA ALA A 223 -2.02 -12.85 15.52
C ALA A 223 -2.70 -14.22 15.47
N VAL A 224 -3.95 -14.31 15.94
CA VAL A 224 -4.71 -15.54 15.98
C VAL A 224 -5.29 -15.88 14.60
N GLU A 225 -6.06 -14.97 14.02
CA GLU A 225 -6.89 -15.24 12.85
C GLU A 225 -6.10 -15.28 11.54
N VAL A 226 -5.05 -14.48 11.41
CA VAL A 226 -4.25 -14.41 10.17
C VAL A 226 -2.98 -15.25 10.30
N TRP A 227 -2.31 -15.18 11.45
CA TRP A 227 -1.02 -15.84 11.67
C TRP A 227 -1.11 -17.19 12.39
N GLY A 228 -2.30 -17.59 12.86
CA GLY A 228 -2.51 -18.89 13.48
C GLY A 228 -1.79 -19.06 14.83
N ILE A 229 -1.48 -17.96 15.52
CA ILE A 229 -0.80 -17.98 16.81
C ILE A 229 -1.79 -18.46 17.87
N ASP A 230 -1.46 -19.56 18.54
CA ASP A 230 -2.30 -20.13 19.62
C ASP A 230 -2.47 -19.12 20.77
N PRO A 231 -3.70 -18.70 21.11
CA PRO A 231 -3.97 -17.77 22.19
C PRO A 231 -3.86 -18.37 23.59
N THR A 232 -3.76 -19.70 23.71
CA THR A 232 -3.78 -20.39 25.00
C THR A 232 -2.67 -19.90 25.93
N GLY A 233 -3.06 -19.38 27.10
CA GLY A 233 -2.14 -18.88 28.12
C GLY A 233 -1.45 -17.56 27.80
N LYS A 234 -1.81 -16.85 26.72
CA LYS A 234 -1.21 -15.57 26.34
C LYS A 234 -2.12 -14.40 26.70
N THR A 235 -1.52 -13.29 27.14
CA THR A 235 -2.23 -12.01 27.27
C THR A 235 -2.47 -11.42 25.88
N ARG A 236 -3.41 -10.48 25.79
CA ARG A 236 -3.67 -9.75 24.55
C ARG A 236 -2.42 -8.97 24.09
N GLU A 237 -1.72 -8.30 25.00
CA GLU A 237 -0.42 -7.66 24.73
C GLU A 237 0.61 -8.66 24.18
N ALA A 238 0.72 -9.87 24.74
CA ALA A 238 1.63 -10.89 24.25
C ALA A 238 1.27 -11.35 22.82
N LEU A 239 -0.03 -11.46 22.51
CA LEU A 239 -0.49 -11.76 21.15
C LEU A 239 -0.21 -10.61 20.17
N ALA A 240 -0.43 -9.36 20.60
CA ALA A 240 -0.17 -8.19 19.77
C ALA A 240 1.32 -8.07 19.41
N ASN A 241 2.22 -8.30 20.37
CA ASN A 241 3.65 -8.38 20.11
C ASN A 241 4.01 -9.56 19.20
N ALA A 242 3.41 -10.74 19.44
CA ALA A 242 3.66 -11.92 18.60
C ALA A 242 3.21 -11.72 17.15
N PHE A 243 2.20 -10.88 16.87
CA PHE A 243 1.86 -10.46 15.52
C PHE A 243 2.99 -9.66 14.85
N ILE A 244 3.56 -8.66 15.55
CA ILE A 244 4.67 -7.86 15.02
C ILE A 244 5.90 -8.74 14.77
N ASP A 245 6.18 -9.69 15.67
CA ASP A 245 7.27 -10.66 15.50
C ASP A 245 7.05 -11.57 14.30
N ALA A 246 5.82 -12.07 14.11
CA ALA A 246 5.47 -12.90 12.97
C ALA A 246 5.56 -12.14 11.64
N LEU A 247 5.11 -10.88 11.61
CA LEU A 247 5.26 -10.00 10.45
C LEU A 247 6.74 -9.74 10.13
N SER A 248 7.57 -9.48 11.15
CA SER A 248 9.02 -9.28 10.98
C SER A 248 9.70 -10.53 10.44
N ALA A 249 9.39 -11.70 11.00
CA ALA A 249 9.90 -12.97 10.53
C ALA A 249 9.49 -13.24 9.08
N PHE A 250 8.23 -12.94 8.72
CA PHE A 250 7.73 -13.12 7.36
C PHE A 250 8.39 -12.19 6.35
N ILE A 251 8.58 -10.90 6.67
CA ILE A 251 9.29 -9.95 5.80
C ILE A 251 10.68 -10.50 5.43
N ARG A 252 11.39 -11.05 6.41
CA ARG A 252 12.70 -11.69 6.20
C ARG A 252 12.59 -13.01 5.43
N GLU A 253 11.60 -13.83 5.74
CA GLU A 253 11.30 -15.10 5.05
C GLU A 253 11.13 -14.88 3.53
N ILE A 254 10.44 -13.82 3.14
CA ILE A 254 10.13 -13.52 1.74
C ILE A 254 11.21 -12.70 1.03
N GLY A 255 12.32 -12.38 1.73
CA GLY A 255 13.47 -11.68 1.16
C GLY A 255 13.24 -10.18 0.91
N LEU A 256 12.27 -9.57 1.60
CA LEU A 256 12.12 -8.11 1.63
C LEU A 256 12.98 -7.49 2.73
N PRO A 257 13.40 -6.22 2.56
CA PRO A 257 14.15 -5.52 3.57
C PRO A 257 13.26 -5.25 4.79
N ALA A 258 13.83 -5.43 5.98
CA ALA A 258 13.16 -5.11 7.24
C ALA A 258 13.62 -3.77 7.84
N THR A 259 14.63 -3.13 7.25
CA THR A 259 15.06 -1.77 7.58
C THR A 259 15.35 -0.97 6.31
N LEU A 260 15.30 0.35 6.43
CA LEU A 260 15.65 1.30 5.37
C LEU A 260 17.15 1.21 5.02
N GLY A 261 18.02 0.94 5.99
CA GLY A 261 19.44 0.69 5.76
C GLY A 261 19.72 -0.50 4.84
N GLU A 262 18.93 -1.57 4.92
CA GLU A 262 19.01 -2.71 3.99
C GLU A 262 18.66 -2.31 2.52
N MET A 263 17.97 -1.18 2.34
CA MET A 263 17.66 -0.58 1.04
C MET A 263 18.71 0.45 0.56
N GLY A 264 19.75 0.70 1.35
CA GLY A 264 20.75 1.73 1.08
C GLY A 264 20.29 3.15 1.43
N ILE A 265 19.19 3.30 2.17
CA ILE A 265 18.74 4.59 2.70
C ILE A 265 19.50 4.85 3.99
N THR A 266 20.22 5.96 4.03
CA THR A 266 21.18 6.29 5.08
C THR A 266 20.73 7.51 5.88
N ALA A 267 21.36 7.74 7.04
CA ALA A 267 20.98 8.80 7.99
C ALA A 267 21.18 10.24 7.48
N ASP A 268 21.87 10.42 6.36
CA ASP A 268 22.00 11.66 5.59
C ASP A 268 20.77 11.96 4.71
N THR A 269 19.86 10.99 4.53
CA THR A 269 18.54 11.24 3.95
C THR A 269 17.79 12.24 4.81
N ASP A 270 17.07 13.19 4.19
CA ASP A 270 16.28 14.20 4.90
C ASP A 270 14.99 13.60 5.49
N LEU A 271 15.14 12.77 6.52
CA LEU A 271 14.05 12.10 7.22
C LEU A 271 13.08 13.09 7.87
N ARG A 272 13.57 14.28 8.27
CA ARG A 272 12.73 15.34 8.85
C ARG A 272 11.76 15.88 7.82
N SER A 273 12.24 16.23 6.62
CA SER A 273 11.36 16.69 5.54
C SER A 273 10.38 15.60 5.10
N ILE A 274 10.81 14.33 5.02
CA ILE A 274 9.91 13.20 4.73
C ILE A 274 8.77 13.14 5.76
N ALA A 275 9.10 13.23 7.05
CA ALA A 275 8.09 13.23 8.11
C ALA A 275 7.16 14.44 8.00
N ASP A 276 7.69 15.65 7.81
CA ASP A 276 6.92 16.91 7.73
C ASP A 276 5.99 16.98 6.52
N THR A 277 6.37 16.40 5.38
CA THR A 277 5.51 16.35 4.19
C THR A 277 4.55 15.16 4.19
N THR A 278 4.63 14.27 5.19
CA THR A 278 3.74 13.11 5.28
C THR A 278 2.33 13.53 5.67
N ILE A 279 1.35 13.09 4.89
CA ILE A 279 -0.06 13.31 5.21
C ILE A 279 -0.42 12.52 6.47
N LEU A 280 -0.94 13.21 7.49
CA LEU A 280 -1.47 12.58 8.69
C LEU A 280 -2.90 12.10 8.44
N THR A 281 -3.13 10.82 8.69
CA THR A 281 -4.40 10.16 8.40
C THR A 281 -5.33 10.17 9.61
N GLY A 282 -6.59 10.58 9.42
CA GLY A 282 -7.57 10.61 10.50
C GLY A 282 -8.16 9.25 10.87
N GLY A 283 -8.01 8.24 10.00
CA GLY A 283 -8.56 6.90 10.19
C GLY A 283 -7.65 5.93 10.97
N CYS A 284 -6.37 6.26 11.12
CA CYS A 284 -5.42 5.50 11.92
C CYS A 284 -5.88 5.39 13.38
N CYS A 285 -5.61 4.27 14.05
CA CYS A 285 -5.93 4.11 15.47
C CYS A 285 -5.08 5.00 16.37
N LYS A 286 -3.86 5.29 15.94
CA LYS A 286 -2.99 6.28 16.56
C LYS A 286 -3.01 7.57 15.75
N ARG A 287 -3.20 8.71 16.43
CA ARG A 287 -3.06 10.02 15.80
C ARG A 287 -1.59 10.42 15.83
N PHE A 288 -0.84 10.00 14.82
CA PHE A 288 0.56 10.34 14.70
C PHE A 288 0.77 11.84 14.54
N THR A 289 1.82 12.34 15.17
CA THR A 289 2.42 13.65 14.88
C THR A 289 3.59 13.49 13.91
N HIS A 290 3.98 14.57 13.25
CA HIS A 290 5.18 14.55 12.40
C HIS A 290 6.45 14.22 13.19
N ASP A 291 6.52 14.55 14.49
CA ASP A 291 7.66 14.18 15.33
C ASP A 291 7.71 12.67 15.61
N GLU A 292 6.57 12.04 15.87
CA GLU A 292 6.50 10.58 16.01
C GLU A 292 6.85 9.88 14.69
N LEU A 293 6.40 10.39 13.54
CA LEU A 293 6.78 9.84 12.24
C LEU A 293 8.28 9.98 11.95
N TYR A 294 8.91 11.07 12.41
CA TYR A 294 10.35 11.25 12.30
C TYR A 294 11.11 10.21 13.15
N GLU A 295 10.64 9.92 14.37
CA GLU A 295 11.21 8.86 15.20
C GLU A 295 10.98 7.47 14.58
N VAL A 296 9.81 7.20 14.00
CA VAL A 296 9.55 5.97 13.23
C VAL A 296 10.56 5.80 12.09
N LEU A 297 10.84 6.86 11.32
CA LEU A 297 11.84 6.81 10.24
C LEU A 297 13.25 6.51 10.77
N LYS A 298 13.64 7.13 11.89
CA LYS A 298 14.95 6.88 12.52
C LYS A 298 15.09 5.46 13.05
N GLU A 299 14.05 4.93 13.68
CA GLU A 299 14.01 3.54 14.15
C GLU A 299 13.95 2.52 13.01
N SER A 300 13.54 2.97 11.81
CA SER A 300 13.49 2.14 10.62
C SER A 300 14.83 2.08 9.87
N LEU A 301 15.86 2.88 10.22
CA LEU A 301 17.19 2.82 9.58
C LEU A 301 17.91 1.49 9.86
#